data_AF-A0A3P7K9B8-F1
#
_entry.id   AF-A0A3P7K9B8-F1
#
_cell.length_a   1.000
_cell.length_b   1.000
_cell.length_c   1.000
_cell.angle_alpha   90.00
_cell.angle_beta   90.00
_cell.angle_gamma   90.00
#
_symmetry.space_group_name_H-M   'P 1'
#
loop_
_entity.id
_entity.type
_entity.pdbx_description
1 polymer ?
#
loop_
_entity_poly.entity_id
_entity_poly.type
_entity_poly.pdbx_seq_one_letter_code
_entity_poly.pdbx_strand_id
1 'polypeptide(L)'
;KLLWHGSRLTNWYSILSQGLRIAPPEAPVSGYMFGKGIYFADLSTKSANYCSPQQNKPGFLILAEVALGEMNELLQSDYHADKLPVGKSSTKGVGSIVPDPATYITL
;
A
#
# COMPACT_ATOMS: atom_id res chain seq x y z
N LYS A 1 -11.72 -0.64 -4.20
CA LYS A 1 -11.05 0.41 -5.01
C LYS A 1 -9.90 -0.22 -5.77
N LEU A 2 -9.57 0.28 -6.97
CA LEU A 2 -8.38 -0.15 -7.71
C LEU A 2 -7.18 0.72 -7.28
N LEU A 3 -6.15 0.13 -6.68
CA LEU A 3 -5.02 0.85 -6.09
C LEU A 3 -3.66 0.30 -6.54
N TRP A 4 -2.64 1.16 -6.51
CA TRP A 4 -1.28 0.86 -6.96
C TRP A 4 -0.44 0.21 -5.87
N HIS A 5 0.32 -0.83 -6.23
CA HIS A 5 1.42 -1.36 -5.43
C HIS A 5 2.70 -1.42 -6.26
N GLY A 6 3.82 -1.00 -5.67
CA GLY A 6 5.14 -1.04 -6.27
C GLY A 6 6.13 -1.77 -5.36
N SER A 7 7.06 -2.50 -5.97
CA SER A 7 8.08 -3.28 -5.27
C SER A 7 9.32 -3.43 -6.13
N ARG A 8 10.46 -3.73 -5.49
CA ARG A 8 11.73 -4.00 -6.19
C ARG A 8 11.57 -5.14 -7.19
N LEU A 9 12.32 -5.06 -8.30
CA LEU A 9 12.26 -6.06 -9.38
C LEU A 9 12.42 -7.51 -8.86
N THR A 10 13.32 -7.70 -7.89
CA THR A 10 13.64 -8.99 -7.25
C THR A 10 12.48 -9.63 -6.49
N ASN A 11 11.46 -8.84 -6.11
CA ASN A 11 10.33 -9.33 -5.31
C ASN A 11 9.18 -9.84 -6.18
N TRP A 12 9.16 -9.56 -7.49
CA TRP A 12 7.99 -9.86 -8.32
C TRP A 12 7.76 -11.36 -8.53
N TYR A 13 8.81 -12.16 -8.59
CA TYR A 13 8.64 -13.61 -8.68
C TYR A 13 7.85 -14.16 -7.49
N SER A 14 8.17 -13.74 -6.26
CA SER A 14 7.42 -14.18 -5.08
C SER A 14 6.03 -13.57 -5.03
N ILE A 15 5.87 -12.28 -5.34
CA ILE A 15 4.54 -11.61 -5.36
C ILE A 15 3.59 -12.30 -6.36
N LEU A 16 4.04 -12.62 -7.57
CA LEU A 16 3.20 -13.25 -8.59
C LEU A 16 2.93 -14.73 -8.30
N SER A 17 3.88 -15.45 -7.71
CA SER A 17 3.71 -16.87 -7.39
C SER A 17 2.93 -17.13 -6.09
N GLN A 18 2.95 -16.19 -5.15
CA GLN A 18 2.47 -16.41 -3.78
C GLN A 18 1.51 -15.34 -3.26
N GLY A 19 1.27 -14.28 -4.05
CA GLY A 19 0.52 -13.10 -3.65
C GLY A 19 1.31 -12.15 -2.76
N LEU A 20 0.70 -10.99 -2.48
CA LEU A 20 1.19 -10.06 -1.46
C LEU A 20 0.93 -10.65 -0.07
N ARG A 21 1.94 -10.61 0.81
CA ARG A 21 1.87 -11.18 2.15
C ARG A 21 2.23 -10.15 3.20
N ILE A 22 1.58 -10.25 4.35
CA ILE A 22 1.93 -9.47 5.53
C ILE A 22 3.27 -10.00 6.06
N ALA A 23 4.14 -9.08 6.48
CA ALA A 23 5.40 -9.43 7.11
C ALA A 23 5.14 -10.30 8.36
N PRO A 24 5.98 -11.32 8.61
CA PRO A 24 5.72 -12.25 9.70
C PRO A 24 5.95 -11.59 11.07
N PRO A 25 5.38 -12.11 12.17
CA PRO A 25 5.43 -11.47 13.50
C PRO A 25 6.83 -11.16 14.02
N GLU A 26 7.82 -11.96 13.63
CA GLU A 26 9.24 -11.82 14.01
C GLU A 26 9.98 -10.71 13.25
N ALA A 27 9.45 -10.24 12.11
CA ALA A 27 10.08 -9.15 11.37
C ALA A 27 10.08 -7.85 12.20
N PRO A 28 11.17 -7.07 12.22
CA PRO A 28 11.20 -5.79 12.93
C PRO A 28 10.05 -4.88 12.49
N VAL A 29 9.39 -4.21 13.45
CA VAL A 29 8.32 -3.23 13.15
C VAL A 29 8.91 -1.95 12.53
N SER A 30 10.20 -1.70 12.75
CA SER A 30 10.93 -0.59 12.14
C SER A 30 10.88 -0.67 10.61
N GLY A 31 10.18 0.28 9.99
CA GLY A 31 9.98 0.36 8.54
C GLY A 31 8.50 0.32 8.09
N TYR A 32 7.56 0.01 8.98
CA TYR A 32 6.12 -0.03 8.66
C TYR A 32 5.37 1.14 9.29
N MET A 33 5.14 2.21 8.51
CA MET A 33 4.56 3.48 8.99
C MET A 33 3.19 3.34 9.68
N PHE A 34 2.43 2.30 9.33
CA PHE A 34 1.09 2.02 9.84
C PHE A 34 0.94 0.55 10.31
N GLY A 35 2.00 -0.01 10.90
CA GLY A 35 2.00 -1.40 11.37
C GLY A 35 2.10 -2.44 10.25
N LYS A 36 2.07 -3.72 10.59
CA LYS A 36 2.29 -4.80 9.62
C LYS A 36 1.05 -4.99 8.75
N GLY A 37 1.19 -4.74 7.46
CA GLY A 37 0.08 -4.83 6.51
C GLY A 37 0.56 -4.83 5.07
N ILE A 38 -0.39 -4.84 4.14
CA ILE A 38 -0.15 -4.69 2.71
C ILE A 38 -0.47 -3.24 2.34
N TYR A 39 0.50 -2.56 1.75
CA TYR A 39 0.43 -1.13 1.48
C TYR A 39 0.10 -0.84 0.02
N PHE A 40 -0.85 0.07 -0.20
CA PHE A 40 -1.28 0.53 -1.51
C PHE A 40 -1.33 2.06 -1.55
N ALA A 41 -1.35 2.63 -2.76
CA ALA A 41 -1.54 4.06 -2.97
C ALA A 41 -2.56 4.32 -4.09
N ASP A 42 -3.25 5.45 -4.00
CA ASP A 42 -4.11 6.00 -5.05
C ASP A 42 -3.32 6.84 -6.07
N LEU A 43 -2.12 7.30 -5.71
CA LEU A 43 -1.17 7.94 -6.62
C LEU A 43 -0.09 6.96 -7.10
N SER A 44 0.05 6.82 -8.42
CA SER A 44 1.00 5.89 -9.04
C SER A 44 2.47 6.19 -8.68
N THR A 45 2.84 7.47 -8.62
CA THR A 45 4.21 7.92 -8.30
C THR A 45 4.63 7.55 -6.88
N LYS A 46 3.69 7.54 -5.92
CA LYS A 46 3.95 7.08 -4.55
C LYS A 46 4.36 5.62 -4.54
N SER A 47 3.66 4.76 -5.27
CA SER A 47 4.00 3.34 -5.41
C SER A 47 5.27 3.12 -6.25
N ALA A 48 5.50 3.92 -7.29
CA ALA A 48 6.70 3.83 -8.14
C ALA A 48 8.01 4.05 -7.38
N ASN A 49 8.00 4.90 -6.34
CA ASN A 49 9.16 5.11 -5.49
C ASN A 49 9.62 3.82 -4.76
N TYR A 50 8.70 2.88 -4.50
CA TYR A 50 9.03 1.58 -3.90
C TYR A 50 9.65 0.59 -4.89
N CYS A 51 9.64 0.88 -6.19
CA CYS A 51 10.33 0.07 -7.20
C CYS A 51 11.86 0.23 -7.16
N SER A 52 12.38 1.19 -6.38
CA SER A 52 13.80 1.57 -6.37
C SER A 52 14.29 1.92 -7.79
N PRO A 53 13.66 2.93 -8.44
CA PRO A 53 13.90 3.25 -9.84
C PRO A 53 15.37 3.58 -10.10
N GLN A 54 15.89 3.09 -11.22
CA GLN A 54 17.26 3.34 -11.67
C GLN A 54 17.20 3.70 -13.15
N GLN A 55 18.12 4.57 -13.59
CA GLN A 55 18.24 4.93 -14.99
C GLN A 55 18.40 3.67 -15.85
N ASN A 56 17.62 3.58 -16.94
CA ASN A 56 17.62 2.46 -17.88
C ASN A 56 17.26 1.08 -17.29
N LYS A 57 16.61 1.03 -16.11
CA LYS A 57 16.05 -0.22 -15.57
C LYS A 57 14.53 -0.16 -15.53
N PRO A 58 13.82 -1.18 -16.05
CA PRO A 58 12.37 -1.23 -15.94
C PRO A 58 11.95 -1.45 -14.49
N GLY A 59 10.78 -0.93 -14.14
CA GLY A 59 10.07 -1.22 -12.90
C GLY A 59 8.67 -1.72 -13.23
N PHE A 60 8.10 -2.52 -12.33
CA PHE A 60 6.72 -2.94 -12.43
C PHE A 60 5.88 -2.26 -11.37
N LEU A 61 4.63 -1.97 -11.74
CA LEU A 61 3.56 -1.60 -10.84
C LEU A 61 2.42 -2.57 -11.08
N ILE A 62 1.69 -2.91 -10.03
CA ILE A 62 0.41 -3.60 -10.17
C ILE A 62 -0.72 -2.69 -9.72
N LEU A 63 -1.86 -2.90 -10.36
CA LEU A 63 -3.16 -2.49 -9.85
C LEU A 63 -3.83 -3.71 -9.23
N ALA A 64 -4.38 -3.52 -8.04
CA ALA A 64 -5.16 -4.54 -7.36
C ALA A 64 -6.49 -3.95 -6.89
N GLU A 65 -7.55 -4.75 -6.98
CA GLU A 65 -8.80 -4.44 -6.29
C GLU A 65 -8.61 -4.66 -4.80
N VAL A 66 -8.73 -3.59 -4.03
CA VAL A 66 -8.57 -3.60 -2.58
C VAL A 66 -9.92 -3.33 -1.92
N ALA A 67 -10.40 -4.31 -1.17
CA ALA A 67 -11.58 -4.21 -0.33
C ALA A 67 -11.24 -3.47 0.97
N LEU A 68 -11.30 -2.14 0.93
CA LEU A 68 -10.91 -1.29 2.05
C LEU A 68 -11.88 -1.36 3.24
N GLY A 69 -13.16 -1.65 2.99
CA GLY A 69 -14.22 -1.54 4.00
C GLY A 69 -14.23 -0.18 4.67
N GLU A 70 -14.54 -0.17 5.96
CA GLU A 70 -14.46 1.03 6.78
C GLU A 70 -13.01 1.33 7.17
N MET A 71 -12.53 2.51 6.80
CA MET A 71 -11.13 2.92 7.03
C MET A 71 -10.97 3.62 8.40
N ASN A 72 -9.88 3.29 9.10
CA ASN A 72 -9.33 4.06 10.21
C ASN A 72 -8.41 5.15 9.65
N GLU A 73 -8.82 6.41 9.72
CA GLU A 73 -8.06 7.52 9.16
C GLU A 73 -7.06 8.08 10.17
N LEU A 74 -5.78 8.17 9.78
CA LEU A 74 -4.69 8.65 10.63
C LEU A 74 -3.92 9.77 9.93
N LEU A 75 -3.69 10.87 10.65
CA LEU A 75 -2.91 12.03 10.18
C LEU A 75 -1.40 11.83 10.38
N GLN A 76 -1.01 10.99 11.34
CA GLN A 76 0.37 10.72 11.70
C GLN A 76 0.63 9.22 11.67
N SER A 77 1.91 8.84 11.53
CA SER A 77 2.33 7.45 11.58
C SER A 77 2.01 6.81 12.94
N ASP A 78 1.52 5.58 12.90
CA ASP A 78 1.27 4.77 14.08
C ASP A 78 1.67 3.33 13.79
N TYR A 79 2.75 2.88 14.45
CA TYR A 79 3.29 1.53 14.29
C TYR A 79 2.35 0.42 14.79
N HIS A 80 1.26 0.78 15.47
CA HIS A 80 0.22 -0.13 15.95
C HIS A 80 -1.09 -0.01 15.15
N ALA A 81 -1.09 0.67 14.01
CA ALA A 81 -2.30 0.85 13.20
C ALA A 81 -2.77 -0.42 12.46
N ASP A 82 -2.06 -1.54 12.64
CA ASP A 82 -2.53 -2.89 12.31
C ASP A 82 -3.55 -3.43 13.34
N LYS A 83 -3.59 -2.85 14.54
CA LYS A 83 -4.64 -3.07 15.54
C LYS A 83 -5.84 -2.17 15.26
N LEU A 84 -6.66 -2.59 14.31
CA LEU A 84 -7.80 -1.81 13.85
C LEU A 84 -8.85 -1.60 14.97
N PRO A 85 -9.42 -0.39 15.09
CA PRO A 85 -10.59 -0.15 15.94
C PRO A 85 -11.78 -1.03 15.54
N VAL A 86 -12.70 -1.24 16.47
CA VAL A 86 -13.93 -2.02 16.21
C VAL A 86 -14.68 -1.44 15.02
N GLY A 87 -15.04 -2.32 14.08
CA GLY A 87 -15.78 -1.95 12.87
C GLY A 87 -14.92 -1.42 11.73
N LYS A 88 -13.59 -1.28 11.88
CA LYS A 88 -12.67 -0.90 10.81
C LYS A 88 -12.02 -2.11 10.16
N SER A 89 -11.75 -2.02 8.87
CA SER A 89 -11.17 -3.10 8.04
C SER A 89 -9.82 -2.72 7.43
N SER A 90 -9.46 -1.45 7.43
CA SER A 90 -8.16 -0.97 6.93
C SER A 90 -7.74 0.35 7.56
N THR A 91 -6.48 0.73 7.39
CA THR A 91 -5.94 2.02 7.81
C THR A 91 -5.65 2.90 6.60
N LYS A 92 -6.02 4.18 6.70
CA LYS A 92 -5.74 5.21 5.69
C LYS A 92 -4.88 6.31 6.30
N GLY A 93 -3.62 6.37 5.89
CA GLY A 93 -2.78 7.53 6.14
C GLY A 93 -3.26 8.70 5.28
N VAL A 94 -3.77 9.75 5.91
CA VAL A 94 -4.37 10.91 5.23
C VAL A 94 -3.26 11.82 4.70
N GLY A 95 -3.10 11.84 3.37
CA GLY A 95 -2.16 12.72 2.68
C GLY A 95 -2.76 14.10 2.39
N SER A 96 -1.90 15.10 2.19
CA SER A 96 -2.31 16.45 1.77
C SER A 96 -2.71 16.55 0.29
N ILE A 97 -2.33 15.56 -0.52
CA ILE A 97 -2.63 15.49 -1.95
C ILE A 97 -3.31 14.15 -2.22
N VAL A 98 -4.50 14.19 -2.83
CA VAL A 98 -5.30 13.03 -3.23
C VAL A 98 -5.95 13.28 -4.59
N PRO A 99 -6.26 12.22 -5.36
CA PRO A 99 -7.09 12.35 -6.56
C PRO A 99 -8.47 12.90 -6.23
N ASP A 100 -8.97 13.83 -7.05
CA ASP A 100 -10.31 14.41 -6.89
C ASP A 100 -11.39 13.33 -7.05
N PRO A 101 -12.22 13.07 -6.02
CA PRO A 101 -13.32 12.10 -6.10
C PRO A 101 -14.29 12.31 -7.26
N ALA A 102 -14.46 13.56 -7.74
CA ALA A 102 -15.32 13.86 -8.88
C ALA A 102 -14.79 13.28 -10.20
N THR A 103 -13.51 12.91 -10.26
CA THR A 103 -12.86 12.33 -11.45
C THR A 103 -12.86 10.81 -11.47
N TYR A 104 -13.43 10.16 -10.46
CA TYR A 104 -13.39 8.70 -10.34
C TYR A 104 -14.26 8.05 -11.41
N ILE A 105 -13.73 6.96 -11.98
CA ILE A 105 -14.45 6.11 -12.93
C ILE A 105 -14.65 4.72 -12.34
N THR A 106 -15.75 4.07 -12.70
CA THR A 106 -15.98 2.65 -12.47
C THR A 106 -15.64 1.92 -13.75
N LEU A 107 -14.74 0.93 -13.66
CA LEU A 107 -14.37 0.06 -14.77
C LEU A 107 -15.34 -1.11 -14.88
#